data_AF-A0A2V8LNX7-F1
#
_entry.id   AF-A0A2V8LNX7-F1
#
_cell.length_a   1.000
_cell.length_b   1.000
_cell.length_c   1.000
_cell.angle_alpha   90.00
_cell.angle_beta   90.00
_cell.angle_gamma   90.00
#
_symmetry.space_group_name_H-M   'P 1'
#
loop_
_entity.id
_entity.type
_entity.pdbx_description
1 polymer ?
#
loop_
_entity_poly.entity_id
_entity_poly.type
_entity_poly.pdbx_seq_one_letter_code
_entity_poly.pdbx_strand_id
1 'polypeptide(L)' 'DGGRTFINYKIDQPAFACDPRSFFGDYTGISAYNGRVIPIFMHFNEEKKLAVSVALFHFKPGSQERVD' A
#
# COMPACT_ATOMS: atom_id res chain seq x y z
N ASP A 1 9.62 13.57 10.04
CA ASP A 1 10.81 14.37 9.64
C ASP A 1 10.78 14.84 8.17
N GLY A 2 9.60 15.14 7.61
CA GLY A 2 9.48 15.42 6.16
C GLY A 2 9.70 14.19 5.26
N GLY A 3 9.67 12.98 5.84
CA GLY A 3 9.79 11.72 5.13
C GLY A 3 11.21 11.20 4.95
N ARG A 4 12.16 11.68 5.75
CA ARG A 4 13.56 11.23 5.71
C ARG A 4 13.73 9.85 6.35
N THR A 5 12.83 9.42 7.23
CA THR A 5 12.85 8.10 7.89
C THR A 5 11.79 7.13 7.35
N PHE A 6 11.18 7.40 6.19
CA PHE A 6 10.20 6.45 5.63
C PHE A 6 10.85 5.11 5.29
N ILE A 7 10.29 4.03 5.84
CA ILE A 7 10.59 2.67 5.45
C ILE A 7 9.59 2.26 4.37
N ASN A 8 10.09 1.87 3.21
CA ASN A 8 9.26 1.35 2.12
C ASN A 8 8.94 -0.13 2.36
N TYR A 9 7.66 -0.45 2.46
CA TYR A 9 7.17 -1.84 2.51
C TYR A 9 6.60 -2.23 1.16
N LYS A 10 7.22 -3.21 0.50
CA LYS A 10 6.77 -3.70 -0.80
C LYS A 10 5.47 -4.51 -0.64
N ILE A 11 4.50 -4.26 -1.52
CA ILE A 11 3.31 -5.10 -1.67
C ILE A 11 3.71 -6.34 -2.49
N ASP A 12 3.33 -7.52 -1.99
CA ASP A 12 3.53 -8.78 -2.70
C ASP A 12 2.52 -8.94 -3.83
N GLN A 13 2.76 -8.22 -4.92
CA GLN A 13 1.94 -8.20 -6.12
C GLN A 13 2.86 -8.21 -7.35
N PRO A 14 2.52 -8.96 -8.42
CA PRO A 14 3.34 -9.01 -9.63
C PRO A 14 3.51 -7.63 -10.28
N ALA A 15 4.73 -7.25 -10.68
CA ALA A 15 4.93 -5.99 -11.37
C ALA A 15 4.05 -5.89 -12.65
N PHE A 16 3.45 -4.72 -12.87
CA PHE A 16 2.63 -4.44 -14.05
C PHE A 16 3.06 -3.12 -14.69
N ALA A 17 2.85 -3.01 -16.01
CA ALA A 17 3.09 -1.76 -16.72
C ALA A 17 1.88 -0.83 -16.61
N CYS A 18 2.10 0.42 -16.25
CA CYS A 18 1.05 1.44 -16.24
C CYS A 18 0.62 1.81 -17.68
N ASP A 19 -0.65 2.18 -17.85
CA ASP A 19 -1.16 2.79 -19.08
C ASP A 19 -1.39 4.29 -18.81
N PRO A 20 -0.80 5.22 -19.59
CA PRO A 20 -0.96 6.65 -19.39
C PRO A 20 -2.40 7.16 -19.54
N ARG A 21 -3.31 6.34 -20.09
CA ARG A 21 -4.74 6.64 -20.21
C ARG A 21 -5.56 6.14 -19.03
N SER A 22 -4.94 5.40 -18.10
CA SER A 22 -5.60 4.83 -16.93
C SER A 22 -5.22 5.59 -15.67
N PHE A 23 -6.18 5.75 -14.78
CA PHE A 23 -5.99 6.33 -13.45
C PHE A 23 -6.09 5.22 -12.40
N PHE A 24 -5.10 5.12 -11.52
CA PHE A 24 -5.04 4.10 -10.46
C PHE A 24 -5.55 4.61 -9.12
N GLY A 25 -6.44 5.62 -9.17
CA GLY A 25 -7.07 6.19 -7.99
C GLY A 25 -6.19 7.19 -7.26
N ASP A 26 -6.85 8.07 -6.53
CA ASP A 26 -6.31 8.83 -5.41
C ASP A 26 -7.07 8.41 -4.13
N TYR A 27 -6.46 8.62 -2.96
CA TYR A 27 -7.12 8.43 -1.66
C TYR A 27 -7.75 7.05 -1.41
N THR A 28 -7.15 5.97 -1.90
CA THR A 28 -7.69 4.61 -1.72
C THR A 28 -7.85 4.18 -0.26
N GLY A 29 -7.20 4.85 0.68
CA GLY A 29 -7.40 4.67 2.12
C GLY A 29 -6.47 3.63 2.74
N ILE A 30 -6.26 3.77 4.04
CA ILE A 30 -5.45 2.86 4.85
C ILE A 30 -6.17 2.67 6.19
N SER A 31 -6.32 1.41 6.61
CA SER A 31 -6.82 1.07 7.95
C SER A 31 -5.70 0.44 8.76
N ALA A 32 -5.53 0.88 10.00
CA ALA A 32 -4.50 0.37 10.90
C ALA A 32 -5.07 0.12 12.29
N TYR A 33 -4.94 -1.11 12.79
CA TYR A 33 -5.39 -1.48 14.12
C TYR A 33 -4.57 -2.64 14.68
N ASN A 34 -4.04 -2.48 15.90
CA ASN A 34 -3.31 -3.50 16.65
C ASN A 34 -2.25 -4.26 15.82
N GLY A 35 -1.36 -3.52 15.16
CA GLY A 35 -0.30 -4.08 14.32
C GLY A 35 -0.75 -4.59 12.95
N ARG A 36 -2.05 -4.62 12.64
CA ARG A 36 -2.54 -4.92 11.30
C ARG A 36 -2.67 -3.62 10.51
N VAL A 37 -2.12 -3.59 9.31
CA VAL A 37 -2.22 -2.44 8.40
C VAL A 37 -2.71 -2.94 7.05
N ILE A 38 -3.75 -2.28 6.54
CA ILE A 38 -4.48 -2.66 5.33
C ILE A 38 -4.56 -1.44 4.43
N PRO A 39 -3.55 -1.19 3.57
CA PRO A 39 -3.68 -0.22 2.49
C PRO A 39 -4.55 -0.82 1.37
N ILE A 40 -5.44 0.01 0.83
CA ILE A 40 -6.18 -0.30 -0.39
C ILE A 40 -5.39 0.32 -1.55
N PHE A 41 -5.31 -0.37 -2.68
CA PHE A 41 -4.60 0.13 -3.86
C PHE A 41 -5.24 -0.38 -5.15
N MET A 42 -5.09 0.38 -6.22
CA MET A 42 -5.48 -0.06 -7.55
C MET A 42 -4.26 -0.59 -8.31
N HIS A 43 -4.47 -1.61 -9.11
CA HIS A 43 -3.43 -2.17 -9.97
C HIS A 43 -4.06 -2.79 -11.22
N PHE A 44 -3.22 -3.13 -12.20
CA PHE A 44 -3.64 -4.07 -13.23
C PHE A 44 -3.45 -5.50 -12.74
N ASN A 45 -4.45 -6.33 -12.94
CA ASN A 45 -4.30 -7.77 -12.79
C ASN A 45 -3.54 -8.36 -14.00
N GLU A 46 -3.32 -9.68 -13.98
CA GLU A 46 -2.58 -10.39 -15.04
C GLU A 46 -3.24 -10.27 -16.43
N GLU A 47 -4.55 -10.02 -16.48
CA GLU A 47 -5.32 -9.79 -17.71
C GLU A 47 -5.35 -8.32 -18.15
N LYS A 48 -4.56 -7.44 -17.52
CA LYS A 48 -4.53 -5.98 -17.73
C LYS A 48 -5.88 -5.30 -17.46
N LYS A 49 -6.70 -5.86 -16.57
CA LYS A 49 -7.93 -5.24 -16.09
C LYS A 49 -7.64 -4.45 -14.82
N LEU A 50 -8.25 -3.28 -14.72
CA LEU A 50 -8.16 -2.45 -13.52
C LEU A 50 -8.85 -3.17 -12.36
N ALA A 51 -8.16 -3.28 -11.23
CA ALA A 51 -8.64 -3.94 -10.03
C ALA A 51 -8.36 -3.07 -8.80
N VAL A 52 -9.20 -3.25 -7.76
CA VAL A 52 -8.99 -2.69 -6.43
C VAL A 52 -8.69 -3.85 -5.49
N SER A 53 -7.56 -3.77 -4.79
CA SER A 53 -7.07 -4.81 -3.90
C SER A 53 -6.66 -4.23 -2.55
N VAL A 54 -6.49 -5.10 -1.57
CA VAL A 54 -5.89 -4.75 -0.27
C VAL A 54 -4.62 -5.56 -0.06
N ALA A 55 -3.60 -4.95 0.53
CA ALA A 55 -2.47 -5.69 1.07
C ALA A 55 -2.69 -5.91 2.57
N LEU A 56 -2.27 -7.05 3.10
CA LEU A 56 -2.35 -7.34 4.53
C LEU A 56 -0.94 -7.35 5.11
N PHE A 57 -0.64 -6.35 5.95
CA PHE A 57 0.62 -6.30 6.69
C PHE A 57 0.40 -6.59 8.17
N HIS A 58 1.35 -7.33 8.75
CA HIS A 58 1.41 -7.64 10.17
C HIS A 58 2.69 -7.07 10.77
N PHE A 59 2.54 -6.05 11.60
CA PHE A 59 3.59 -5.42 12.39
C PHE A 59 3.47 -5.84 13.85
N LYS A 60 4.60 -5.90 14.56
CA LYS A 60 4.61 -6.10 16.01
C LYS A 60 4.05 -4.83 16.70
N PRO A 61 2.99 -4.90 17.51
CA PRO A 61 2.54 -3.74 18.27
C PRO A 61 3.64 -3.24 19.22
N GLY A 62 3.80 -1.92 19.31
CA GLY A 62 4.81 -1.29 20.16
C GLY A 62 6.24 -1.32 19.61
N SER A 63 6.46 -1.85 18.41
CA SER A 63 7.76 -1.74 17.71
C SER A 63 7.87 -0.51 16.83
N GLN A 64 6.86 0.36 16.81
CA GLN A 64 6.86 1.60 16.05
C GLN A 64 7.71 2.63 16.79
N GLU A 65 8.63 3.31 16.10
CA GLU A 65 9.31 4.47 16.66
C GLU A 65 8.28 5.60 16.84
N ARG A 66 8.08 6.03 18.09
CA ARG A 66 7.26 7.20 18.40
C ARG A 66 8.15 8.43 18.22
N VAL A 67 7.85 9.25 17.23
CA VAL A 67 8.47 10.58 17.11
C VAL A 67 7.69 11.49 18.05
N ASP A 68 8.27 11.75 19.22
CA ASP A 68 7.77 12.70 20.21
C ASP A 68 8.04 14.15 19.79
#